data_AF-A0A7C5ILQ4-F1
#
_entry.id   AF-A0A7C5ILQ4-F1
#
_cell.length_a   1.000
_cell.length_b   1.000
_cell.length_c   1.000
_cell.angle_alpha   90.00
_cell.angle_beta   90.00
_cell.angle_gamma   90.00
#
_symmetry.space_group_name_H-M   'P 1'
#
loop_
_entity.id
_entity.type
_entity.pdbx_description
1 polymer ?
#
loop_
_entity_poly.entity_id
_entity_poly.type
_entity_poly.pdbx_seq_one_letter_code
_entity_poly.pdbx_strand_id
1 'polypeptide(L)'
;MSRKQNKQQITVSLDSAQFKILLNTIKNLIKVIAATQIKLDKETEYNAKFLKVFNLTDQEIANLLGVDRTTVTKALKSKQKKNQVSK
;
A
#
# COMPACT_ATOMS: atom_id res chain seq x y z
N MET A 1 -22.81 -16.57 34.36
CA MET A 1 -22.29 -15.22 34.65
C MET A 1 -21.60 -14.67 33.39
N SER A 2 -22.24 -13.80 32.62
CA SER A 2 -21.70 -13.30 31.33
C SER A 2 -20.93 -11.99 31.54
N ARG A 3 -19.61 -11.98 31.25
CA ARG A 3 -18.77 -10.77 31.29
C ARG A 3 -19.15 -9.86 30.13
N LYS A 4 -19.99 -8.84 30.39
CA LYS A 4 -20.19 -7.72 29.46
C LYS A 4 -18.87 -6.96 29.35
N GLN A 5 -18.13 -7.18 28.25
CA GLN A 5 -16.97 -6.36 27.91
C GLN A 5 -17.46 -4.93 27.64
N ASN A 6 -17.07 -4.01 28.52
CA ASN A 6 -17.40 -2.61 28.44
C ASN A 6 -16.58 -2.00 27.28
N LYS A 7 -17.09 -2.08 26.04
CA LYS A 7 -16.47 -1.43 24.89
C LYS A 7 -16.57 0.09 25.09
N GLN A 8 -15.46 0.71 25.47
CA GLN A 8 -15.36 2.17 25.50
C GLN A 8 -15.41 2.68 24.06
N GLN A 9 -16.56 3.20 23.66
CA GLN A 9 -16.72 3.87 22.38
C GLN A 9 -16.23 5.31 22.53
N ILE A 10 -15.04 5.58 21.99
CA ILE A 10 -14.47 6.95 21.94
C ILE A 10 -15.01 7.60 20.66
N THR A 11 -15.87 8.60 20.82
CA THR A 11 -16.39 9.40 19.71
C THR A 11 -15.55 10.67 19.60
N VAL A 12 -14.76 10.79 18.54
CA VAL A 12 -13.95 11.97 18.25
C VAL A 12 -14.61 12.74 17.12
N SER A 13 -14.97 14.00 17.38
CA SER A 13 -15.47 14.91 16.34
C SER A 13 -14.27 15.62 15.71
N LEU A 14 -14.03 15.36 14.42
CA LEU A 14 -12.99 16.01 13.64
C LEU A 14 -13.65 16.90 12.61
N ASP A 15 -13.16 18.14 12.47
CA ASP A 15 -13.52 18.94 11.30
C ASP A 15 -12.88 18.36 10.02
N SER A 16 -13.31 18.86 8.86
CA SER A 16 -12.83 18.34 7.56
C SER A 16 -11.32 18.51 7.36
N ALA A 17 -10.73 19.57 7.89
CA ALA A 17 -9.29 19.83 7.77
C ALA A 17 -8.50 18.86 8.66
N GLN A 18 -8.90 18.70 9.92
CA GLN A 18 -8.31 17.76 10.86
C GLN A 18 -8.40 16.31 10.34
N PHE A 19 -9.55 15.93 9.77
CA PHE A 19 -9.72 14.61 9.17
C PHE A 19 -8.77 14.39 7.98
N LYS A 20 -8.61 15.38 7.10
CA LYS A 20 -7.67 15.30 5.96
C LYS A 20 -6.21 15.19 6.43
N ILE A 21 -5.83 15.93 7.46
CA ILE A 21 -4.49 15.85 8.07
C ILE A 21 -4.27 14.43 8.61
N LEU A 22 -5.21 13.93 9.41
CA LEU A 22 -5.12 12.58 9.97
C LEU A 22 -5.00 11.51 8.87
N LEU A 23 -5.83 11.60 7.83
CA LEU A 23 -5.78 10.70 6.69
C LEU A 23 -4.42 10.72 6.00
N ASN A 24 -3.85 11.92 5.78
CA ASN A 24 -2.52 12.07 5.17
C ASN A 24 -1.42 11.50 6.07
N THR A 25 -1.49 11.71 7.38
CA THR A 25 -0.55 11.14 8.36
C THR A 25 -0.60 9.60 8.32
N ILE A 26 -1.80 9.01 8.32
CA ILE A 26 -1.97 7.55 8.22
C ILE A 26 -1.40 7.03 6.89
N LYS A 27 -1.68 7.69 5.76
CA LYS A 27 -1.11 7.30 4.46
C LYS A 27 0.42 7.38 4.45
N ASN A 28 1.00 8.40 5.07
CA ASN A 28 2.45 8.54 5.15
C ASN A 28 3.08 7.45 6.05
N LEU A 29 2.44 7.12 7.18
CA LEU A 29 2.85 6.01 8.03
C LEU A 29 2.84 4.67 7.27
N ILE A 30 1.79 4.42 6.51
CA ILE A 30 1.68 3.22 5.65
C ILE A 30 2.84 3.16 4.66
N LYS A 31 3.21 4.28 4.02
CA LYS A 31 4.35 4.34 3.09
C LYS A 31 5.67 3.99 3.77
N VAL A 32 5.92 4.53 4.96
CA VAL A 32 7.14 4.22 5.74
C VAL A 32 7.19 2.74 6.09
N ILE A 33 6.09 2.18 6.59
CA ILE A 33 5.98 0.75 6.93
C ILE A 33 6.14 -0.14 5.70
N ALA A 34 5.64 0.30 4.54
CA ALA A 34 5.79 -0.43 3.29
C ALA A 34 7.25 -0.41 2.82
N ALA A 35 7.94 0.73 2.96
CA ALA A 35 9.36 0.90 2.61
C ALA A 35 10.27 0.00 3.44
N THR A 36 10.03 -0.11 4.75
CA THR A 36 10.85 -0.95 5.65
C THR A 36 10.72 -2.45 5.37
N GLN A 37 9.67 -2.87 4.66
CA GLN A 37 9.42 -4.27 4.32
C GLN A 37 9.90 -4.63 2.91
N ILE A 38 10.51 -3.69 2.18
CA ILE A 38 11.10 -3.97 0.87
C ILE A 38 12.28 -4.94 1.05
N LYS A 39 12.23 -6.05 0.31
CA LYS A 39 13.28 -7.05 0.30
C LYS A 39 14.26 -6.75 -0.83
N LEU A 40 15.46 -6.28 -0.49
CA LEU A 40 16.49 -5.88 -1.45
C LEU A 40 16.98 -7.04 -2.33
N ASP A 41 16.88 -8.29 -1.83
CA ASP A 41 17.22 -9.52 -2.55
C ASP A 41 16.14 -9.98 -3.53
N LYS A 42 14.97 -9.34 -3.54
CA LYS A 42 13.83 -9.70 -4.40
C LYS A 42 13.74 -8.80 -5.62
N GLU A 43 13.27 -9.40 -6.71
CA GLU A 43 13.04 -8.68 -7.96
C GLU A 43 12.03 -7.53 -7.77
N THR A 44 12.21 -6.48 -8.57
CA THR A 44 11.31 -5.32 -8.64
C THR A 44 9.86 -5.75 -8.85
N GLU A 45 9.60 -6.85 -9.55
CA GLU A 45 8.25 -7.39 -9.73
C GLU A 45 7.60 -7.83 -8.41
N TYR A 46 8.34 -8.54 -7.56
CA TYR A 46 7.84 -9.00 -6.28
C TYR A 46 7.53 -7.81 -5.37
N ASN A 47 8.49 -6.88 -5.24
CA ASN A 47 8.33 -5.73 -4.37
C ASN A 47 7.23 -4.78 -4.89
N ALA A 48 7.10 -4.58 -6.20
CA ALA A 48 6.02 -3.76 -6.77
C ALA A 48 4.63 -4.34 -6.46
N LYS A 49 4.46 -5.66 -6.56
CA LYS A 49 3.20 -6.34 -6.24
C LYS A 49 2.88 -6.25 -4.75
N PHE A 50 3.88 -6.46 -3.91
CA PHE A 50 3.74 -6.30 -2.46
C PHE A 50 3.31 -4.88 -2.09
N LEU A 51 4.00 -3.86 -2.62
CA LEU A 51 3.70 -2.46 -2.37
C LEU A 51 2.30 -2.04 -2.88
N LYS A 52 1.77 -2.74 -3.90
CA LYS A 52 0.40 -2.49 -4.39
C LYS A 52 -0.68 -2.85 -3.37
N VAL A 53 -0.42 -3.79 -2.45
CA VAL A 53 -1.35 -4.16 -1.37
C VAL A 53 -1.60 -2.99 -0.41
N PHE A 54 -0.63 -2.09 -0.26
CA PHE A 54 -0.75 -0.87 0.55
C PHE A 54 -1.49 0.27 -0.17
N ASN A 55 -2.14 -0.04 -1.30
CA ASN A 55 -2.90 0.91 -2.12
C ASN A 55 -2.07 2.10 -2.62
N LEU A 56 -0.76 1.88 -2.84
CA LEU A 56 0.15 2.86 -3.38
C LEU A 56 -0.05 3.03 -4.90
N THR A 57 0.12 4.25 -5.37
CA THR A 57 0.16 4.56 -6.81
C THR A 57 1.44 4.01 -7.43
N ASP A 58 1.41 3.74 -8.75
CA ASP A 58 2.59 3.24 -9.47
C ASP A 58 3.79 4.19 -9.34
N GLN A 59 3.55 5.49 -9.23
CA GLN A 59 4.59 6.49 -9.00
C GLN A 59 5.20 6.40 -7.60
N GLU A 60 4.38 6.21 -6.56
CA GLU A 60 4.88 6.06 -5.19
C GLU A 60 5.70 4.76 -5.04
N ILE A 61 5.25 3.69 -5.67
CA ILE A 61 5.99 2.42 -5.73
C ILE A 61 7.33 2.61 -6.45
N ALA A 62 7.33 3.33 -7.58
CA ALA A 62 8.52 3.63 -8.35
C ALA A 62 9.56 4.41 -7.51
N ASN A 63 9.08 5.43 -6.79
CA ASN A 63 9.91 6.22 -5.89
C ASN A 63 10.49 5.37 -4.74
N LEU A 64 9.71 4.45 -4.17
CA LEU A 64 10.17 3.55 -3.10
C LEU A 64 11.20 2.52 -3.57
N LEU A 65 11.09 2.07 -4.82
CA LEU A 65 12.00 1.08 -5.40
C LEU A 65 13.20 1.70 -6.12
N GLY A 66 13.23 3.03 -6.29
CA GLY A 66 14.28 3.71 -7.03
C GLY A 66 14.30 3.37 -8.51
N VAL A 67 13.13 3.14 -9.12
CA VAL A 67 12.98 2.76 -10.54
C VAL A 67 11.99 3.68 -11.26
N ASP A 68 11.95 3.61 -12.59
CA ASP A 68 10.94 4.32 -13.36
C ASP A 68 9.53 3.75 -13.15
N ARG A 69 8.53 4.64 -13.20
CA ARG A 69 7.11 4.27 -13.17
C ARG A 69 6.76 3.23 -14.24
N THR A 70 7.36 3.32 -15.43
CA THR A 70 7.13 2.38 -16.52
C THR A 70 7.59 0.96 -16.16
N THR A 71 8.68 0.83 -15.42
CA THR A 71 9.19 -0.44 -14.89
C THR A 71 8.20 -1.06 -13.90
N VAL A 72 7.64 -0.25 -12.99
CA VAL A 72 6.58 -0.70 -12.07
C VAL A 72 5.32 -1.14 -12.83
N THR A 73 4.85 -0.34 -13.78
CA THR A 73 3.67 -0.69 -14.58
C THR A 73 3.88 -1.98 -15.37
N LYS A 74 5.09 -2.22 -15.91
CA LYS A 74 5.44 -3.50 -16.57
C LYS A 74 5.44 -4.67 -15.59
N ALA A 75 6.06 -4.51 -14.42
CA ALA A 75 6.07 -5.50 -13.35
C ALA A 75 4.66 -5.89 -12.87
N LEU A 76 3.75 -4.92 -12.79
CA LEU A 76 2.35 -5.17 -12.41
C LEU A 76 1.55 -5.82 -13.55
N LYS A 77 1.89 -5.54 -14.81
CA LYS A 77 1.22 -6.10 -16.01
C LYS A 77 1.75 -7.46 -16.46
N SER A 78 2.91 -7.92 -15.98
CA SER A 78 3.57 -9.16 -16.45
C SER A 78 2.68 -10.41 -16.33
N LYS A 79 1.67 -10.41 -15.44
CA LYS A 79 0.69 -11.50 -15.31
C LYS A 79 -0.43 -11.51 -16.37
N GLN A 80 -0.77 -10.38 -17.01
CA GLN A 80 -1.85 -10.37 -18.01
C GLN A 80 -1.50 -11.15 -19.27
N LYS A 81 -0.20 -11.24 -19.62
CA LYS A 81 0.25 -11.96 -20.82
C LYS A 81 0.37 -13.49 -20.64
N LYS A 82 0.49 -14.00 -19.41
CA LYS A 82 0.59 -15.47 -19.17
C LYS A 82 -0.74 -16.21 -19.27
N ASN A 83 -1.88 -15.50 -19.21
CA ASN A 83 -3.22 -16.11 -19.31
C ASN A 83 -3.88 -15.94 -20.68
N GLN A 84 -3.18 -15.44 -21.71
CA GLN A 84 -3.73 -15.26 -23.07
C GLN A 84 -3.12 -16.18 -24.14
N VAL A 85 -2.29 -17.16 -23.77
CA VAL A 85 -1.72 -18.16 -24.71
C VAL A 85 -2.26 -19.56 -24.41
N SER A 86 -3.55 -19.65 -24.09
CA SER A 86 -4.26 -20.93 -23.98
C SER A 86 -5.67 -20.78 -24.54
N LYS A 87 -5.74 -20.59 -25.86
CA LYS A 87 -6.86 -20.97 -26.71
C LYS A 87 -6.30 -21.42 -28.05
#